data_AF-A0A9P7IL39-F1
#
_entry.id   AF-A0A9P7IL39-F1
#
_cell.length_a   1.000
_cell.length_b   1.000
_cell.length_c   1.000
_cell.angle_alpha   90.00
_cell.angle_beta   90.00
_cell.angle_gamma   90.00
#
_symmetry.space_group_name_H-M   'P 1'
#
loop_
_entity.id
_entity.type
_entity.pdbx_description
1 polymer ?
#
loop_
_entity_poly.entity_id
_entity_poly.type
_entity_poly.pdbx_seq_one_letter_code
_entity_poly.pdbx_strand_id
1 'polypeptide(L)'
;MANSSETAETFQKTLDPYIKPREQVNYIRRVLALHLGTCSHDGPVKQPASLADPTRDVTLDSSSKGIYREYIEALKANVDARRNYEDAAQSNLPSSSLAKELSFSNELLEEQVSLLKLQAKQARLTAVQTHLDSLMQKPAAAPEYLDPEDVFHDATSLPSVPKEVVNSLVAQQSVKKTDLTEQVAQLEKTVLRAKLLLRREEQLLRETRANAQSIPDVISNGIRLHALNTTRNELINWIETELSKASGDEDGSEDGSKSHSQSTADQATINNHLGIIKEKYATYLATRRSLLASAGERFESSAVPVLAPSSTKQQVEEPEPASSTYLLTPYIETLLTLSKKQKAMITQKAHVNTTLGKEIKDNCQSLSHLEEESQLLPSHSVAPTSRRRSGLGEFLASDERSGLTGKVQPWVLAADSAKITTLENVAEQIEGGQLALENSMQTLQEIDQLLGQDEAAEEEETQADTTDDDVWLEAGPKSPSKARRHTEKRITEPRDAWSSLQGNLGLIGQGDTAQD
;
A
#
# COMPACT_ATOMS: atom_id res chain seq x y z
N MET A 1 -39.98 8.84 23.99
CA MET A 1 -38.80 8.31 23.28
C MET A 1 -39.10 6.85 22.98
N ALA A 2 -39.42 6.52 21.74
CA ALA A 2 -39.73 5.14 21.33
C ALA A 2 -38.44 4.32 21.30
N ASN A 3 -38.47 3.13 21.90
CA ASN A 3 -37.30 2.35 22.21
C ASN A 3 -36.65 1.81 20.93
N SER A 4 -35.34 2.04 20.76
CA SER A 4 -34.58 1.56 19.60
C SER A 4 -34.67 0.03 19.40
N SER A 5 -34.92 -0.74 20.46
CA SER A 5 -35.12 -2.20 20.36
C SER A 5 -36.42 -2.58 19.65
N GLU A 6 -37.51 -1.84 19.85
CA GLU A 6 -38.80 -2.10 19.19
C GLU A 6 -38.66 -1.88 17.68
N THR A 7 -37.91 -0.85 17.25
CA THR A 7 -37.63 -0.64 15.83
C THR A 7 -36.80 -1.78 15.23
N ALA A 8 -35.75 -2.23 15.92
CA ALA A 8 -34.92 -3.35 15.46
C ALA A 8 -35.71 -4.66 15.34
N GLU A 9 -36.59 -4.95 16.30
CA GLU A 9 -37.46 -6.13 16.25
C GLU A 9 -38.49 -6.06 15.12
N THR A 10 -39.03 -4.86 14.82
CA THR A 10 -39.90 -4.70 13.65
C THR A 10 -39.14 -4.91 12.35
N PHE A 11 -37.91 -4.39 12.23
CA PHE A 11 -37.09 -4.62 11.06
C PHE A 11 -36.75 -6.10 10.87
N GLN A 12 -36.38 -6.78 11.96
CA GLN A 12 -36.08 -8.21 11.90
C GLN A 12 -37.31 -9.01 11.46
N LYS A 13 -38.48 -8.79 12.06
CA LYS A 13 -39.74 -9.44 11.65
C LYS A 13 -40.12 -9.16 10.20
N THR A 14 -39.82 -7.96 9.68
CA THR A 14 -40.08 -7.63 8.26
C THR A 14 -39.07 -8.27 7.30
N LEU A 15 -37.83 -8.50 7.74
CA LEU A 15 -36.75 -9.01 6.90
C LEU A 15 -36.61 -10.54 7.00
N ASP A 16 -37.05 -11.16 8.08
CA ASP A 16 -37.00 -12.62 8.30
C ASP A 16 -37.58 -13.44 7.11
N PRO A 17 -38.68 -13.03 6.44
CA PRO A 17 -39.18 -13.74 5.25
C PRO A 17 -38.25 -13.64 4.03
N TYR A 18 -37.38 -12.62 3.98
CA TYR A 18 -36.47 -12.32 2.87
C TYR A 18 -35.02 -12.74 3.14
N ILE A 19 -34.66 -13.00 4.40
CA ILE A 19 -33.34 -13.50 4.80
C ILE A 19 -33.35 -15.02 4.70
N LYS A 20 -32.83 -15.55 3.59
CA LYS A 20 -32.68 -17.00 3.37
C LYS A 20 -31.23 -17.45 3.58
N PRO A 21 -30.99 -18.70 4.06
CA PRO A 21 -29.67 -19.30 4.10
C PRO A 21 -28.96 -19.23 2.76
N ARG A 22 -27.63 -19.04 2.76
CA ARG A 22 -26.82 -18.85 1.56
C ARG A 22 -27.02 -19.96 0.52
N GLU A 23 -27.21 -21.20 0.98
CA GLU A 23 -27.49 -22.37 0.12
C GLU A 23 -28.81 -22.25 -0.62
N GLN A 24 -29.89 -21.84 0.07
CA GLN A 24 -31.21 -21.63 -0.54
C GLN A 24 -31.15 -20.46 -1.52
N VAL A 25 -30.43 -19.38 -1.20
CA VAL A 25 -30.23 -18.25 -2.11
C VAL A 25 -29.49 -18.70 -3.37
N ASN A 26 -28.44 -19.50 -3.24
CA ASN A 26 -27.70 -20.03 -4.38
C ASN A 26 -28.55 -20.99 -5.24
N TYR A 27 -29.38 -21.83 -4.61
CA TYR A 27 -30.34 -22.69 -5.31
C TYR A 27 -31.35 -21.86 -6.11
N ILE A 28 -31.97 -20.85 -5.48
CA ILE A 28 -32.92 -19.94 -6.14
C ILE A 28 -32.24 -19.21 -7.31
N ARG A 29 -31.02 -18.69 -7.12
CA ARG A 29 -30.25 -18.04 -8.19
C ARG A 29 -29.97 -18.98 -9.36
N ARG A 30 -29.64 -20.25 -9.10
CA ARG A 30 -29.40 -21.25 -10.14
C ARG A 30 -30.68 -21.57 -10.92
N VAL A 31 -31.81 -21.73 -10.24
CA VAL A 31 -33.11 -21.96 -10.87
C VAL A 31 -33.52 -20.75 -11.72
N LEU A 32 -33.34 -19.54 -11.21
CA LEU A 32 -33.61 -18.31 -11.96
C LEU A 32 -32.67 -18.17 -13.16
N ALA A 33 -31.37 -18.47 -13.03
CA ALA A 33 -30.42 -18.43 -14.13
C ALA A 33 -30.76 -19.43 -15.25
N LEU A 34 -31.27 -20.62 -14.89
CA LEU A 34 -31.77 -21.60 -15.85
C LEU A 34 -33.04 -21.12 -16.57
N HIS A 35 -33.97 -20.49 -15.84
CA HIS A 35 -35.19 -19.97 -16.42
C HIS A 35 -34.96 -18.71 -17.27
N LEU A 36 -34.01 -17.85 -16.90
CA LEU A 36 -33.61 -16.71 -17.72
C LEU A 36 -32.84 -17.17 -18.96
N GLY A 37 -32.03 -18.22 -18.83
CA GLY A 37 -31.34 -18.85 -19.95
C GLY A 37 -32.29 -19.42 -21.01
N THR A 38 -33.44 -19.95 -20.58
CA THR A 38 -34.48 -20.44 -21.51
C THR A 38 -35.19 -19.30 -22.26
N CYS A 39 -35.36 -18.13 -21.65
CA CYS A 39 -35.92 -16.95 -22.32
C CYS A 39 -34.90 -16.19 -23.19
N SER A 40 -33.59 -16.43 -23.02
CA SER A 40 -32.50 -15.72 -23.72
C SER A 40 -31.91 -16.50 -24.91
N HIS A 41 -32.45 -17.67 -25.26
CA HIS A 41 -31.96 -18.59 -26.31
C HIS A 41 -30.47 -19.01 -26.25
N ASP A 42 -29.71 -18.63 -25.22
CA ASP A 42 -28.26 -18.84 -25.08
C ASP A 42 -27.87 -19.41 -23.71
N GLY A 43 -28.47 -20.56 -23.37
CA GLY A 43 -28.04 -21.39 -22.23
C GLY A 43 -28.09 -20.73 -20.83
N PRO A 44 -27.63 -21.43 -19.78
CA PRO A 44 -27.66 -20.90 -18.41
C PRO A 44 -26.71 -19.71 -18.22
N VAL A 45 -27.24 -18.59 -17.73
CA VAL A 45 -26.48 -17.36 -17.49
C VAL A 45 -25.39 -17.60 -16.42
N LYS A 46 -24.12 -17.56 -16.81
CA LYS A 46 -22.95 -17.81 -15.93
C LYS A 46 -22.59 -16.61 -15.02
N GLN A 47 -23.11 -15.42 -15.33
CA GLN A 47 -22.82 -14.18 -14.61
C GLN A 47 -23.96 -13.82 -13.63
N PRO A 48 -23.68 -13.05 -12.57
CA PRO A 48 -24.74 -12.55 -11.69
C PRO A 48 -25.78 -11.79 -12.53
N ALA A 49 -27.07 -12.06 -12.35
CA ALA A 49 -28.14 -11.38 -13.10
C ALA A 49 -28.14 -9.84 -12.95
N SER A 50 -27.40 -9.30 -11.98
CA SER A 50 -27.14 -7.87 -11.79
C SER A 50 -26.07 -7.28 -12.72
N LEU A 51 -25.31 -8.13 -13.41
CA LEU A 51 -24.27 -7.80 -14.39
C LEU A 51 -24.72 -8.30 -15.77
N ALA A 52 -25.95 -7.98 -16.16
CA ALA A 52 -26.45 -8.30 -17.49
C ALA A 52 -25.54 -7.67 -18.56
N ASP A 53 -25.11 -8.53 -19.49
CA ASP A 53 -24.31 -8.18 -20.65
C ASP A 53 -25.19 -7.34 -21.61
N PRO A 54 -24.78 -6.11 -22.00
CA PRO A 54 -25.55 -5.22 -22.86
C PRO A 54 -25.87 -5.83 -24.24
N THR A 55 -25.17 -6.89 -24.63
CA THR A 55 -25.35 -7.58 -25.91
C THR A 55 -26.55 -8.52 -25.96
N ARG A 56 -27.21 -8.81 -24.82
CA ARG A 56 -28.27 -9.83 -24.77
C ARG A 56 -29.67 -9.24 -24.90
N ASP A 57 -30.38 -9.65 -25.94
CA ASP A 57 -31.81 -9.37 -26.12
C ASP A 57 -32.66 -10.37 -25.33
N VAL A 58 -33.32 -9.89 -24.27
CA VAL A 58 -34.27 -10.71 -23.51
C VAL A 58 -35.63 -10.63 -24.20
N THR A 59 -36.14 -11.77 -24.68
CA THR A 59 -37.50 -11.83 -25.26
C THR A 59 -38.54 -12.11 -24.16
N LEU A 60 -39.76 -11.58 -24.33
CA LEU A 60 -40.82 -11.77 -23.35
C LEU A 60 -41.65 -12.99 -23.76
N ASP A 61 -41.57 -14.08 -22.99
CA ASP A 61 -42.55 -15.16 -23.14
C ASP A 61 -43.91 -14.68 -22.63
N SER A 62 -44.91 -14.69 -23.53
CA SER A 62 -46.28 -14.24 -23.28
C SER A 62 -47.04 -15.05 -22.20
N SER A 63 -46.40 -16.09 -21.65
CA SER A 63 -46.91 -16.94 -20.57
C SER A 63 -46.55 -16.44 -19.15
N SER A 64 -45.62 -15.48 -19.03
CA SER A 64 -45.16 -14.96 -17.74
C SER A 64 -46.17 -14.00 -17.08
N LYS A 65 -46.74 -14.39 -15.93
CA LYS A 65 -47.70 -13.55 -15.15
C LYS A 65 -47.11 -13.15 -13.80
N GLY A 66 -47.39 -11.93 -13.35
CA GLY A 66 -47.05 -11.40 -12.02
C GLY A 66 -45.64 -10.80 -11.92
N ILE A 67 -45.04 -10.87 -10.72
CA ILE A 67 -43.73 -10.25 -10.37
C ILE A 67 -42.61 -10.69 -11.33
N TYR A 68 -42.69 -11.90 -11.87
CA TYR A 68 -41.72 -12.40 -12.84
C TYR A 68 -41.73 -11.57 -14.15
N ARG A 69 -42.90 -11.11 -14.59
CA ARG A 69 -43.02 -10.21 -15.75
C ARG A 69 -42.40 -8.84 -15.45
N GLU A 70 -42.71 -8.28 -14.28
CA GLU A 70 -42.13 -6.99 -13.84
C GLU A 70 -40.61 -7.07 -13.74
N TYR A 71 -40.07 -8.20 -13.28
CA TYR A 71 -38.62 -8.43 -13.22
C TYR A 71 -37.99 -8.49 -14.61
N ILE A 72 -38.59 -9.21 -15.57
CA ILE A 72 -38.08 -9.25 -16.95
C ILE A 72 -38.18 -7.87 -17.60
N GLU A 73 -39.26 -7.14 -17.37
CA GLU A 73 -39.46 -5.77 -17.87
C GLU A 73 -38.42 -4.80 -17.31
N ALA A 74 -38.14 -4.88 -16.00
CA ALA A 74 -37.08 -4.10 -15.37
C ALA A 74 -35.68 -4.48 -15.89
N LEU A 75 -35.45 -5.75 -16.19
CA LEU A 75 -34.18 -6.23 -16.76
C LEU A 75 -34.00 -5.69 -18.18
N LYS A 76 -35.04 -5.74 -19.03
CA LYS A 76 -35.04 -5.11 -20.37
C LYS A 76 -34.74 -3.62 -20.29
N ALA A 77 -35.45 -2.90 -19.43
CA ALA A 77 -35.22 -1.47 -19.22
C ALA A 77 -33.78 -1.16 -18.76
N ASN A 78 -33.17 -2.05 -17.96
CA ASN A 78 -31.77 -1.90 -17.55
C ASN A 78 -30.79 -2.10 -18.71
N VAL A 79 -31.01 -3.12 -19.55
CA VAL A 79 -30.20 -3.39 -20.74
C VAL A 79 -30.32 -2.23 -21.73
N ASP A 80 -31.52 -1.72 -21.97
CA ASP A 80 -31.76 -0.57 -22.85
C ASP A 80 -31.09 0.70 -22.30
N ALA A 81 -31.17 0.96 -21.00
CA ALA A 81 -30.50 2.10 -20.37
C ALA A 81 -28.97 2.01 -20.47
N ARG A 82 -28.41 0.80 -20.37
CA ARG A 82 -26.97 0.57 -20.54
C ARG A 82 -26.52 0.75 -21.98
N ARG A 83 -27.28 0.24 -22.96
CA ARG A 83 -27.03 0.50 -24.39
C ARG A 83 -27.04 1.98 -24.68
N ASN A 84 -28.06 2.70 -24.22
CA ASN A 84 -28.13 4.15 -24.38
C ASN A 84 -26.94 4.88 -23.72
N TYR A 85 -26.47 4.39 -22.57
CA TYR A 85 -25.28 4.94 -21.91
C TYR A 85 -24.00 4.65 -22.70
N GLU A 86 -23.84 3.43 -23.22
CA GLU A 86 -22.70 3.05 -24.05
C GLU A 86 -22.69 3.81 -25.38
N ASP A 87 -23.84 3.96 -26.03
CA ASP A 87 -24.00 4.78 -27.22
C ASP A 87 -23.68 6.25 -26.93
N ALA A 88 -24.14 6.77 -25.79
CA ALA A 88 -23.79 8.12 -25.34
C ALA A 88 -22.28 8.24 -25.05
N ALA A 89 -21.66 7.24 -24.40
CA ALA A 89 -20.23 7.24 -24.12
C ALA A 89 -19.40 7.16 -25.41
N GLN A 90 -19.81 6.32 -26.37
CA GLN A 90 -19.15 6.16 -27.66
C GLN A 90 -19.37 7.37 -28.58
N SER A 91 -20.53 8.02 -28.56
CA SER A 91 -20.75 9.29 -29.28
C SER A 91 -19.90 10.45 -28.73
N ASN A 92 -19.43 10.34 -27.48
CA ASN A 92 -18.46 11.28 -26.88
C ASN A 92 -16.99 10.88 -27.13
N LEU A 93 -16.72 9.75 -27.79
CA LEU A 93 -15.41 9.44 -28.33
C LEU A 93 -15.34 9.94 -29.78
N PRO A 94 -14.52 10.97 -30.10
CA PRO A 94 -14.33 11.37 -31.49
C PRO A 94 -13.62 10.23 -32.25
N SER A 95 -14.33 9.70 -33.23
CA SER A 95 -13.84 8.69 -34.16
C SER A 95 -12.70 9.25 -35.04
N SER A 96 -11.57 8.53 -35.06
CA SER A 96 -10.57 8.52 -36.15
C SER A 96 -9.63 9.74 -36.33
N SER A 97 -8.74 10.00 -35.36
CA SER A 97 -7.52 10.83 -35.52
C SER A 97 -6.43 10.56 -34.46
N LEU A 98 -6.40 9.35 -33.90
CA LEU A 98 -5.75 9.02 -32.62
C LEU A 98 -4.20 9.11 -32.51
N ALA A 99 -3.47 9.59 -33.51
CA ALA A 99 -2.00 9.66 -33.41
C ALA A 99 -1.41 11.08 -33.40
N LYS A 100 -2.16 12.11 -33.84
CA LYS A 100 -1.61 13.47 -34.02
C LYS A 100 -2.20 14.52 -33.08
N GLU A 101 -3.39 14.27 -32.53
CA GLU A 101 -4.04 15.17 -31.56
C GLU A 101 -3.61 14.93 -30.11
N LEU A 102 -3.13 13.72 -29.75
CA LEU A 102 -2.64 13.44 -28.39
C LEU A 102 -1.47 14.36 -27.99
N SER A 103 -0.61 14.75 -28.94
CA SER A 103 0.49 15.68 -28.67
C SER A 103 -0.02 17.11 -28.46
N PHE A 104 -0.97 17.58 -29.29
CA PHE A 104 -1.55 18.93 -29.14
C PHE A 104 -2.46 19.04 -27.91
N SER A 105 -3.22 18.00 -27.58
CA SER A 105 -4.06 17.99 -26.37
C SER A 105 -3.21 17.94 -25.11
N ASN A 106 -2.10 17.20 -25.12
CA ASN A 106 -1.17 17.19 -23.99
C ASN A 106 -0.47 18.55 -23.85
N GLU A 107 -0.07 19.19 -24.95
CA GLU A 107 0.53 20.52 -24.91
C GLU A 107 -0.46 21.59 -24.43
N LEU A 108 -1.71 21.56 -24.87
CA LEU A 108 -2.78 22.43 -24.36
C LEU A 108 -3.12 22.15 -22.89
N LEU A 109 -3.15 20.88 -22.46
CA LEU A 109 -3.37 20.53 -21.05
C LEU A 109 -2.19 20.98 -20.18
N GLU A 110 -0.96 20.82 -20.65
CA GLU A 110 0.24 21.32 -19.98
C GLU A 110 0.24 22.85 -19.90
N GLU A 111 -0.18 23.54 -20.96
CA GLU A 111 -0.36 24.98 -20.97
C GLU A 111 -1.41 25.41 -19.94
N GLN A 112 -2.59 24.77 -19.91
CA GLN A 112 -3.64 25.04 -18.93
C GLN A 112 -3.17 24.76 -17.49
N VAL A 113 -2.44 23.67 -17.26
CA VAL A 113 -1.85 23.36 -15.95
C VAL A 113 -0.81 24.40 -15.57
N SER A 114 -0.02 24.89 -16.52
CA SER A 114 0.97 25.94 -16.28
C SER A 114 0.31 27.28 -15.92
N LEU A 115 -0.80 27.63 -16.58
CA LEU A 115 -1.61 28.80 -16.28
C LEU A 115 -2.26 28.70 -14.90
N LEU A 116 -2.83 27.55 -14.55
CA LEU A 116 -3.38 27.32 -13.21
C LEU A 116 -2.31 27.40 -12.12
N LYS A 117 -1.11 26.85 -12.37
CA LYS A 117 0.03 27.00 -11.47
C LYS A 117 0.46 28.46 -11.33
N LEU A 118 0.45 29.22 -12.42
CA LEU A 118 0.79 30.65 -12.41
C LEU A 118 -0.25 31.46 -11.64
N GLN A 119 -1.55 31.22 -11.86
CA GLN A 119 -2.64 31.84 -11.11
C GLN A 119 -2.57 31.50 -9.62
N ALA A 120 -2.25 30.26 -9.26
CA ALA A 120 -2.05 29.86 -7.87
C ALA A 120 -0.85 30.57 -7.23
N LYS A 121 0.25 30.77 -7.98
CA LYS A 121 1.40 31.56 -7.52
C LYS A 121 1.04 33.03 -7.34
N GLN A 122 0.30 33.61 -8.27
CA GLN A 122 -0.17 34.98 -8.18
C GLN A 122 -1.06 35.17 -6.95
N ALA A 123 -2.02 34.27 -6.71
CA ALA A 123 -2.89 34.31 -5.54
C ALA A 123 -2.10 34.22 -4.21
N ARG A 124 -1.04 33.40 -4.17
CA ARG A 124 -0.13 33.33 -3.02
C ARG A 124 0.63 34.63 -2.81
N LEU A 125 1.16 35.24 -3.88
CA LEU A 125 1.88 36.50 -3.80
C LEU A 125 0.96 37.65 -3.38
N THR A 126 -0.26 37.71 -3.91
CA THR A 126 -1.24 38.72 -3.48
C THR A 126 -1.63 38.51 -2.02
N ALA A 127 -1.77 37.27 -1.55
CA ALA A 127 -2.01 37.00 -0.13
C ALA A 127 -0.86 37.49 0.75
N VAL A 128 0.39 37.17 0.39
CA VAL A 128 1.58 37.66 1.11
C VAL A 128 1.63 39.19 1.10
N GLN A 129 1.38 39.83 -0.03
CA GLN A 129 1.33 41.28 -0.14
C GLN A 129 0.25 41.88 0.76
N THR A 130 -0.97 41.34 0.76
CA THR A 130 -2.04 41.82 1.65
C THR A 130 -1.70 41.66 3.13
N HIS A 131 -0.99 40.59 3.49
CA HIS A 131 -0.53 40.38 4.87
C HIS A 131 0.60 41.33 5.24
N LEU A 132 1.50 41.64 4.31
CA LEU A 132 2.56 42.62 4.48
C LEU A 132 1.97 44.03 4.62
N ASP A 133 1.03 44.41 3.75
CA ASP A 133 0.31 45.68 3.82
C ASP A 133 -0.46 45.80 5.15
N SER A 134 -1.11 44.72 5.60
CA SER A 134 -1.77 44.68 6.91
C SER A 134 -0.77 44.81 8.08
N LEU A 135 0.44 44.26 7.94
CA LEU A 135 1.50 44.39 8.93
C LEU A 135 2.06 45.81 8.96
N MET A 136 2.22 46.45 7.81
CA MET A 136 2.65 47.85 7.69
C MET A 136 1.61 48.84 8.23
N GLN A 137 0.32 48.50 8.20
CA GLN A 137 -0.73 49.30 8.83
C GLN A 137 -0.75 49.17 10.36
N LYS A 138 -0.03 48.21 10.95
CA LYS A 138 0.06 48.11 12.42
C LYS A 138 1.03 49.17 12.94
N PRO A 139 0.65 49.89 14.03
CA PRO A 139 1.49 50.95 14.59
C PRO A 139 2.87 50.44 15.01
N ALA A 140 2.99 49.16 15.41
CA ALA A 140 4.26 48.53 15.76
C ALA A 140 5.28 48.36 14.61
N ALA A 141 4.88 48.56 13.35
CA ALA A 141 5.77 48.53 12.20
C ALA A 141 6.22 49.93 11.73
N ALA A 142 5.69 51.01 12.33
CA ALA A 142 6.17 52.35 12.06
C ALA A 142 7.56 52.54 12.68
N PRO A 143 8.53 53.15 11.95
CA PRO A 143 9.89 53.35 12.45
C PRO A 143 9.96 54.25 13.70
N GLU A 144 8.89 55.00 13.98
CA GLU A 144 8.75 55.91 15.12
C GLU A 144 8.09 55.24 16.35
N TYR A 145 7.53 54.03 16.22
CA TYR A 145 6.81 53.37 17.33
C TYR A 145 7.71 52.85 18.44
N LEU A 146 9.01 52.66 18.14
CA LEU A 146 10.05 52.32 19.11
C LEU A 146 11.15 53.39 19.07
N ASP A 147 10.77 54.66 19.14
CA ASP A 147 11.77 55.70 19.41
C ASP A 147 12.26 55.50 20.86
N PRO A 148 13.54 55.16 21.08
CA PRO A 148 14.08 54.94 22.42
C PRO A 148 13.88 56.18 23.30
N GLU A 149 13.88 57.39 22.73
CA GLU A 149 13.70 58.59 23.55
C GLU A 149 12.28 58.68 24.12
N ASP A 150 11.23 58.40 23.32
CA ASP A 150 9.83 58.39 23.79
C ASP A 150 9.52 57.22 24.73
N VAL A 151 10.13 56.04 24.53
CA VAL A 151 9.91 54.86 25.39
C VAL A 151 10.61 54.99 26.75
N PHE A 152 11.73 55.74 26.81
CA PHE A 152 12.51 55.93 28.04
C PHE A 152 12.31 57.31 28.71
N HIS A 153 11.49 58.20 28.15
CA HIS A 153 11.19 59.52 28.75
C HIS A 153 10.57 59.42 30.16
N ASP A 154 9.76 58.40 30.44
CA ASP A 154 9.14 58.17 31.76
C ASP A 154 9.92 57.17 32.64
N ALA A 155 11.02 56.59 32.13
CA ALA A 155 11.83 55.65 32.89
C ALA A 155 12.84 56.40 33.76
N THR A 156 12.76 56.22 35.08
CA THR A 156 13.78 56.70 36.02
C THR A 156 15.17 56.18 35.61
N SER A 157 16.14 57.07 35.46
CA SER A 157 17.52 56.73 35.07
C SER A 157 18.03 55.54 35.87
N LEU A 158 18.45 54.48 35.17
CA LEU A 158 18.97 53.28 35.80
C LEU A 158 20.17 53.63 36.70
N PRO A 159 20.33 52.97 37.87
CA PRO A 159 21.48 53.18 38.72
C PRO A 159 22.77 52.82 37.97
N SER A 160 23.75 53.73 38.00
CA SER A 160 25.06 53.52 37.37
C SER A 160 25.67 52.20 37.81
N VAL A 161 25.95 51.32 36.85
CA VAL A 161 26.56 50.02 37.09
C VAL A 161 27.93 50.21 37.79
N PRO A 162 28.27 49.40 38.81
CA PRO A 162 29.55 49.51 39.52
C PRO A 162 30.74 49.32 38.57
N LYS A 163 31.69 50.26 38.65
CA LYS A 163 32.88 50.28 37.78
C LYS A 163 33.75 49.03 37.95
N GLU A 164 33.62 48.28 39.05
CA GLU A 164 34.33 47.02 39.25
C GLU A 164 33.95 45.93 38.24
N VAL A 165 32.69 45.87 37.78
CA VAL A 165 32.20 44.82 36.85
C VAL A 165 32.66 45.08 35.41
N VAL A 166 32.79 46.35 35.03
CA VAL A 166 33.27 46.74 33.70
C VAL A 166 34.80 46.56 33.61
N ASN A 167 35.50 46.86 34.70
CA ASN A 167 36.96 46.68 34.77
C ASN A 167 37.38 45.21 34.85
N SER A 168 36.53 44.30 35.36
CA SER A 168 36.84 42.86 35.37
C SER A 168 36.75 42.22 33.97
N LEU A 169 35.81 42.67 33.12
CA LEU A 169 35.74 42.25 31.71
C LEU A 169 36.95 42.75 30.91
N VAL A 170 37.36 44.00 31.11
CA VAL A 170 38.53 44.58 30.42
C VAL A 170 39.84 43.96 30.95
N ALA A 171 39.92 43.66 32.25
CA ALA A 171 41.07 42.97 32.83
C ALA A 171 41.24 41.55 32.26
N GLN A 172 40.16 40.79 32.06
CA GLN A 172 40.22 39.46 31.43
C GLN A 172 40.68 39.49 29.96
N GLN A 173 40.45 40.58 29.24
CA GLN A 173 40.95 40.76 27.87
C GLN A 173 42.42 41.21 27.80
N SER A 174 42.95 41.79 28.88
CA SER A 174 44.29 42.39 28.91
C SER A 174 45.41 41.45 29.38
N VAL A 175 45.07 40.29 29.97
CA VAL A 175 46.05 39.28 30.43
C VAL A 175 46.25 38.22 29.35
N LYS A 176 46.88 38.64 28.24
CA LYS A 176 47.72 37.83 27.32
C LYS A 176 48.02 38.68 26.09
N LYS A 177 48.98 39.60 26.20
CA LYS A 177 49.76 40.02 25.03
C LYS A 177 50.64 38.83 24.64
N THR A 178 50.05 37.82 23.99
CA THR A 178 50.85 36.80 23.30
C THR A 178 51.63 37.50 22.21
N ASP A 179 52.88 37.10 22.05
CA ASP A 179 53.83 37.71 21.14
C ASP A 179 53.21 37.72 19.72
N LEU A 180 53.28 38.86 19.02
CA LEU A 180 52.65 39.02 17.70
C LEU A 180 53.14 37.96 16.72
N THR A 181 54.38 37.50 16.90
CA THR A 181 55.02 36.42 16.14
C THR A 181 54.35 35.07 16.39
N GLU A 182 53.96 34.76 17.63
CA GLU A 182 53.21 33.55 17.98
C GLU A 182 51.79 33.58 17.42
N GLN A 183 51.13 34.74 17.44
CA GLN A 183 49.82 34.91 16.81
C GLN A 183 49.89 34.74 15.29
N VAL A 184 50.92 35.29 14.64
CA VAL A 184 51.14 35.09 13.19
C VAL A 184 51.43 33.62 12.89
N ALA A 185 52.27 32.94 13.67
CA ALA A 185 52.54 31.51 13.48
C ALA A 185 51.28 30.64 13.72
N GLN A 186 50.44 31.01 14.70
CA GLN A 186 49.17 30.34 14.94
C GLN A 186 48.18 30.59 13.79
N LEU A 187 48.13 31.82 13.26
CA LEU A 187 47.35 32.14 12.08
C LEU A 187 47.84 31.38 10.86
N GLU A 188 49.14 31.35 10.57
CA GLU A 188 49.74 30.56 9.49
C GLU A 188 49.39 29.07 9.63
N LYS A 189 49.49 28.51 10.83
CA LYS A 189 49.07 27.13 11.11
C LYS A 189 47.58 26.91 10.85
N THR A 190 46.72 27.84 11.26
CA THR A 190 45.27 27.73 11.00
C THR A 190 44.94 27.91 9.53
N VAL A 191 45.62 28.81 8.81
CA VAL A 191 45.47 29.03 7.38
C VAL A 191 45.93 27.81 6.59
N LEU A 192 47.06 27.19 6.97
CA LEU A 192 47.52 25.96 6.36
C LEU A 192 46.55 24.80 6.63
N ARG A 193 46.04 24.67 7.86
CA ARG A 193 45.02 23.67 8.20
C ARG A 193 43.73 23.88 7.40
N ALA A 194 43.28 25.12 7.29
CA ALA A 194 42.10 25.49 6.51
C ALA A 194 42.30 25.20 5.01
N LYS A 195 43.46 25.53 4.45
CA LYS A 195 43.81 25.21 3.05
C LYS A 195 43.83 23.70 2.80
N LEU A 196 44.36 22.90 3.72
CA LEU A 196 44.33 21.44 3.60
C LEU A 196 42.91 20.87 3.68
N LEU A 197 42.08 21.39 4.58
CA LEU A 197 40.66 21.01 4.67
C LEU A 197 39.90 21.38 3.39
N LEU A 198 40.10 22.59 2.88
CA LEU A 198 39.50 23.04 1.61
C LEU A 198 39.91 22.13 0.46
N ARG A 199 41.19 21.76 0.34
CA ARG A 199 41.65 20.83 -0.71
C ARG A 199 41.02 19.45 -0.59
N ARG A 200 40.83 18.95 0.63
CA ARG A 200 40.15 17.68 0.89
C ARG A 200 38.67 17.75 0.48
N GLU A 201 37.99 18.83 0.83
CA GLU A 201 36.60 19.07 0.45
C GLU A 201 36.44 19.23 -1.07
N GLU A 202 37.32 19.99 -1.73
CA GLU A 202 37.35 20.10 -3.19
C GLU A 202 37.58 18.76 -3.88
N GLN A 203 38.37 17.87 -3.29
CA GLN A 203 38.56 16.51 -3.79
C GLN A 203 37.29 15.68 -3.63
N LEU A 204 36.67 15.68 -2.45
CA LEU A 204 35.40 14.99 -2.21
C LEU A 204 34.27 15.53 -3.11
N LEU A 205 34.23 16.84 -3.36
CA LEU A 205 33.29 17.45 -4.31
C LEU A 205 33.52 17.00 -5.75
N ARG A 206 34.79 16.83 -6.17
CA ARG A 206 35.10 16.29 -7.50
C ARG A 206 34.72 14.81 -7.61
N GLU A 207 35.00 14.01 -6.59
CA GLU A 207 34.64 12.59 -6.54
C GLU A 207 33.11 12.40 -6.58
N THR A 208 32.37 13.16 -5.79
CA THR A 208 30.90 13.13 -5.79
C THR A 208 30.31 13.62 -7.10
N ARG A 209 30.85 14.67 -7.72
CA ARG A 209 30.42 15.12 -9.06
C ARG A 209 30.70 14.08 -10.13
N ALA A 210 31.86 13.40 -10.09
CA ALA A 210 32.17 12.32 -11.03
C ALA A 210 31.19 11.13 -10.86
N ASN A 211 30.85 10.79 -9.61
CA ASN A 211 29.85 9.76 -9.31
C ASN A 211 28.42 10.18 -9.70
N ALA A 212 28.11 11.48 -9.71
CA ALA A 212 26.81 11.98 -10.17
C ALA A 212 26.68 11.98 -11.70
N GLN A 213 27.80 12.19 -12.43
CA GLN A 213 27.82 12.14 -13.90
C GLN A 213 27.71 10.72 -14.47
N SER A 214 27.96 9.68 -13.66
CA SER A 214 27.78 8.28 -14.07
C SER A 214 26.36 7.75 -13.83
N ILE A 215 25.44 8.59 -13.32
CA ILE A 215 24.04 8.21 -13.11
C ILE A 215 23.31 8.29 -14.46
N PRO A 216 22.69 7.20 -14.94
CA PRO A 216 21.94 7.21 -16.20
C PRO A 216 20.72 8.14 -16.09
N ASP A 217 20.49 8.92 -17.14
CA ASP A 217 19.45 9.97 -17.24
C ASP A 217 18.00 9.43 -17.07
N VAL A 218 17.83 8.12 -17.26
CA VAL A 218 16.55 7.41 -17.03
C VAL A 218 16.60 6.66 -15.70
N ILE A 219 16.37 7.37 -14.61
CA ILE A 219 16.22 6.78 -13.27
C ILE A 219 14.80 6.26 -13.12
N SER A 220 14.65 4.93 -12.92
CA SER A 220 13.37 4.28 -12.64
C SER A 220 12.63 4.97 -11.47
N ASN A 221 11.31 5.15 -11.60
CA ASN A 221 10.46 5.78 -10.59
C ASN A 221 10.61 5.13 -9.20
N GLY A 222 10.91 3.83 -9.13
CA GLY A 222 11.17 3.13 -7.88
C GLY A 222 12.45 3.59 -7.17
N ILE A 223 13.53 3.84 -7.92
CA ILE A 223 14.79 4.37 -7.37
C ILE A 223 14.60 5.82 -6.93
N ARG A 224 13.80 6.61 -7.68
CA ARG A 224 13.47 7.99 -7.30
C ARG A 224 12.67 8.04 -5.99
N LEU A 225 11.67 7.18 -5.84
CA LEU A 225 10.89 7.08 -4.60
C LEU A 225 11.75 6.62 -3.42
N HIS A 226 12.62 5.64 -3.64
CA HIS A 226 13.57 5.20 -2.62
C HIS A 226 14.52 6.34 -2.22
N ALA A 227 15.12 7.05 -3.18
CA ALA A 227 15.98 8.19 -2.93
C ALA A 227 15.25 9.30 -2.16
N LEU A 228 14.02 9.62 -2.55
CA LEU A 228 13.19 10.61 -1.83
C LEU A 228 12.89 10.14 -0.40
N ASN A 229 12.56 8.87 -0.20
CA ASN A 229 12.31 8.33 1.13
C ASN A 229 13.57 8.34 1.99
N THR A 230 14.74 8.01 1.43
CA THR A 230 16.02 8.14 2.14
C THR A 230 16.33 9.58 2.48
N THR A 231 16.13 10.54 1.56
CA THR A 231 16.34 11.96 1.88
C THR A 231 15.36 12.46 2.94
N ARG A 232 14.12 11.97 2.94
CA ARG A 232 13.13 12.30 3.95
C ARG A 232 13.58 11.78 5.32
N ASN A 233 14.01 10.53 5.40
CA ASN A 233 14.45 9.91 6.65
C ASN A 233 15.72 10.57 7.19
N GLU A 234 16.68 10.90 6.34
CA GLU A 234 17.87 11.67 6.73
C GLU A 234 17.52 13.07 7.23
N LEU A 235 16.56 13.74 6.59
CA LEU A 235 16.12 15.07 7.01
C LEU A 235 15.34 15.01 8.33
N ILE A 236 14.52 13.96 8.54
CA ILE A 236 13.88 13.67 9.83
C ILE A 236 14.95 13.43 10.89
N ASN A 237 15.93 12.57 10.64
CA ASN A 237 17.00 12.28 11.58
C ASN A 237 17.87 13.51 11.87
N TRP A 238 18.15 14.35 10.86
CA TRP A 238 18.82 15.62 11.05
C TRP A 238 17.99 16.58 11.90
N ILE A 239 16.68 16.71 11.64
CA ILE A 239 15.79 17.51 12.48
C ILE A 239 15.73 16.95 13.90
N GLU A 240 15.62 15.64 14.08
CA GLU A 240 15.56 14.98 15.38
C GLU A 240 16.87 15.15 16.15
N THR A 241 18.02 15.08 15.48
CA THR A 241 19.34 15.32 16.09
C THR A 241 19.59 16.79 16.39
N GLU A 242 19.12 17.72 15.56
CA GLU A 242 19.19 19.16 15.87
C GLU A 242 18.19 19.55 16.96
N LEU A 243 17.01 18.94 17.00
CA LEU A 243 16.04 19.11 18.08
C LEU A 243 16.54 18.47 19.38
N SER A 244 17.24 17.33 19.35
CA SER A 244 17.83 16.73 20.55
C SER A 244 18.99 17.57 21.09
N LYS A 245 19.84 18.13 20.21
CA LYS A 245 20.86 19.12 20.59
C LYS A 245 20.24 20.40 21.17
N ALA A 246 19.11 20.86 20.64
CA ALA A 246 18.40 22.04 21.13
C ALA A 246 17.56 21.77 22.40
N SER A 247 17.21 20.51 22.69
CA SER A 247 16.34 20.12 23.81
C SER A 247 17.07 19.97 25.14
N GLY A 248 18.39 20.10 25.19
CA GLY A 248 19.16 20.09 26.43
C GLY A 248 19.44 18.68 26.95
N ASP A 249 20.60 18.17 26.55
CA ASP A 249 21.54 17.49 27.44
C ASP A 249 22.90 17.57 26.74
N GLU A 250 23.65 18.62 27.04
CA GLU A 250 25.07 18.70 26.70
C GLU A 250 25.80 17.78 27.68
N ASP A 251 25.64 16.46 27.49
CA ASP A 251 26.38 15.49 28.28
C ASP A 251 27.80 15.35 27.70
N GLY A 252 28.74 15.62 28.58
CA GLY A 252 30.14 15.85 28.28
C GLY A 252 30.80 14.61 27.69
N SER A 253 31.52 14.82 26.60
CA SER A 253 32.59 13.91 26.22
C SER A 253 33.71 13.99 27.24
N GLU A 254 33.82 12.93 28.04
CA GLU A 254 34.96 12.44 28.82
C GLU A 254 36.20 13.34 28.91
N ASP A 255 36.44 13.90 30.10
CA ASP A 255 37.78 13.83 30.72
C ASP A 255 37.71 14.04 32.24
N GLY A 256 38.55 13.32 32.99
CA GLY A 256 38.94 13.72 34.34
C GLY A 256 38.05 13.27 35.51
N SER A 257 38.31 12.06 35.99
CA SER A 257 38.08 11.63 37.37
C SER A 257 38.33 12.74 38.41
N LYS A 258 37.26 13.18 39.12
CA LYS A 258 37.24 13.81 40.47
C LYS A 258 35.88 14.50 40.73
N SER A 259 34.77 13.78 40.89
CA SER A 259 33.57 14.36 41.53
C SER A 259 32.50 13.31 41.89
N HIS A 260 32.76 12.45 42.88
CA HIS A 260 31.69 11.57 43.41
C HIS A 260 31.02 12.14 44.68
N SER A 261 31.54 13.25 45.24
CA SER A 261 30.98 13.88 46.45
C SER A 261 30.06 15.07 46.17
N GLN A 262 30.02 15.58 44.94
CA GLN A 262 29.22 16.76 44.56
C GLN A 262 27.88 16.38 43.92
N SER A 263 27.79 15.25 43.21
CA SER A 263 26.53 14.83 42.56
C SER A 263 25.40 14.50 43.54
N THR A 264 25.70 14.06 44.77
CA THR A 264 24.66 13.77 45.78
C THR A 264 24.06 15.02 46.40
N ALA A 265 24.86 16.10 46.55
CA ALA A 265 24.39 17.40 47.00
C ALA A 265 23.53 18.09 45.92
N ASP A 266 23.94 17.97 44.67
CA ASP A 266 23.18 18.47 43.53
C ASP A 266 21.87 17.69 43.34
N GLN A 267 21.89 16.37 43.53
CA GLN A 267 20.67 15.56 43.50
C GLN A 267 19.69 15.92 44.64
N ALA A 268 20.20 16.21 45.85
CA ALA A 268 19.38 16.61 46.98
C ALA A 268 18.76 18.01 46.77
N THR A 269 19.48 18.95 46.18
CA THR A 269 18.94 20.28 45.85
C THR A 269 17.91 20.20 44.72
N ILE A 270 18.15 19.39 43.69
CA ILE A 270 17.18 19.12 42.61
C ILE A 270 15.89 18.50 43.18
N ASN A 271 16.00 17.52 44.07
CA ASN A 271 14.84 16.91 44.72
C ASN A 271 14.05 17.90 45.59
N ASN A 272 14.73 18.82 46.29
CA ASN A 272 14.07 19.90 47.02
C ASN A 272 13.33 20.87 46.08
N HIS A 273 13.95 21.26 44.95
CA HIS A 273 13.30 22.10 43.95
C HIS A 273 12.07 21.41 43.32
N LEU A 274 12.16 20.10 43.03
CA LEU A 274 11.02 19.32 42.57
C LEU A 274 9.91 19.22 43.63
N GLY A 275 10.27 19.13 44.92
CA GLY A 275 9.32 19.20 46.03
C GLY A 275 8.54 20.52 46.05
N ILE A 276 9.26 21.64 45.96
CA ILE A 276 8.67 22.99 45.92
C ILE A 276 7.77 23.16 44.69
N ILE A 277 8.17 22.65 43.52
CA ILE A 277 7.35 22.71 42.29
C ILE A 277 6.07 21.90 42.46
N LYS A 278 6.14 20.70 43.04
CA LYS A 278 4.96 19.86 43.30
C LYS A 278 3.99 20.54 44.27
N GLU A 279 4.50 21.18 45.31
CA GLU A 279 3.68 21.94 46.27
C GLU A 279 3.01 23.15 45.60
N LYS A 280 3.75 23.93 44.80
CA LYS A 280 3.17 25.04 44.00
C LYS A 280 2.12 24.55 43.01
N TYR A 281 2.31 23.39 42.40
CA TYR A 281 1.31 22.82 41.49
C TYR A 281 0.08 22.30 42.25
N ALA A 282 0.27 21.73 43.45
CA ALA A 282 -0.83 21.31 44.31
C ALA A 282 -1.68 22.49 44.79
N THR A 283 -1.04 23.61 45.18
CA THR A 283 -1.74 24.84 45.57
C THR A 283 -2.45 25.49 44.37
N TYR A 284 -1.83 25.50 43.19
CA TYR A 284 -2.49 25.91 41.95
C TYR A 284 -3.73 25.05 41.62
N LEU A 285 -3.64 23.72 41.76
CA LEU A 285 -4.79 22.85 41.53
C LEU A 285 -5.88 23.05 42.60
N ALA A 286 -5.53 23.27 43.85
CA ALA A 286 -6.49 23.53 44.94
C ALA A 286 -7.23 24.86 44.72
N THR A 287 -6.51 25.92 44.38
CA THR A 287 -7.10 27.24 44.06
C THR A 287 -7.97 27.17 42.81
N ARG A 288 -7.52 26.47 41.76
CA ARG A 288 -8.33 26.24 40.56
C ARG A 288 -9.59 25.43 40.83
N ARG A 289 -9.52 24.39 41.68
CA ARG A 289 -10.70 23.62 42.10
C ARG A 289 -11.67 24.48 42.91
N SER A 290 -11.18 25.32 43.82
CA SER A 290 -12.00 26.28 44.57
C SER A 290 -12.66 27.33 43.66
N LEU A 291 -11.92 27.84 42.67
CA LEU A 291 -12.45 28.77 41.67
C LEU A 291 -13.51 28.11 40.79
N LEU A 292 -13.31 26.86 40.38
CA LEU A 292 -14.32 26.11 39.62
C LEU A 292 -15.55 25.76 40.48
N ALA A 293 -15.36 25.48 41.77
CA ALA A 293 -16.47 25.24 42.70
C ALA A 293 -17.32 26.51 42.89
N SER A 294 -16.69 27.66 43.15
CA SER A 294 -17.39 28.95 43.28
C SER A 294 -18.01 29.43 41.97
N ALA A 295 -17.40 29.13 40.82
CA ALA A 295 -17.99 29.39 39.52
C ALA A 295 -19.18 28.45 39.23
N GLY A 296 -19.13 27.19 39.68
CA GLY A 296 -20.23 26.22 39.59
C GLY A 296 -21.43 26.58 40.50
N GLU A 297 -21.16 27.07 41.71
CA GLU A 297 -22.19 27.49 42.68
C GLU A 297 -23.00 28.71 42.20
N ARG A 298 -22.39 29.58 41.37
CA ARG A 298 -23.10 30.66 40.65
C ARG A 298 -24.03 30.18 39.54
N PHE A 299 -23.85 28.96 39.02
CA PHE A 299 -24.73 28.37 38.01
C PHE A 299 -25.89 27.57 38.63
N GLU A 300 -25.77 27.08 39.86
CA GLU A 300 -26.85 26.33 40.54
C GLU A 300 -27.86 27.23 41.29
N SER A 301 -27.54 28.50 41.54
CA SER A 301 -28.48 29.46 42.16
C SER A 301 -29.44 30.14 41.18
N SER A 302 -29.38 29.80 39.89
CA SER A 302 -30.34 30.25 38.86
C SER A 302 -31.38 29.15 38.58
N ALA A 303 -32.11 28.76 39.61
CA ALA A 303 -33.33 27.98 39.44
C ALA A 303 -34.39 28.54 40.39
N VAL A 304 -35.49 28.99 39.78
CA VAL A 304 -36.78 29.47 40.33
C VAL A 304 -37.00 31.00 40.25
N PRO A 305 -37.78 31.50 39.28
CA PRO A 305 -38.41 32.81 39.36
C PRO A 305 -39.80 32.65 40.03
N VAL A 306 -39.99 33.23 41.22
CA VAL A 306 -41.31 33.45 41.81
C VAL A 306 -41.73 34.90 41.53
N LEU A 307 -42.94 35.05 41.00
CA LEU A 307 -43.60 36.30 40.62
C LEU A 307 -44.06 37.13 41.83
N ALA A 308 -43.92 38.46 41.67
CA ALA A 308 -44.73 39.57 42.21
C ALA A 308 -44.28 40.27 43.54
N PRO A 309 -44.73 41.51 43.83
CA PRO A 309 -44.18 42.76 43.28
C PRO A 309 -43.92 43.89 44.32
N SER A 310 -43.35 45.01 43.81
CA SER A 310 -43.35 46.38 44.35
C SER A 310 -42.31 46.78 45.42
N SER A 311 -41.40 47.69 45.04
CA SER A 311 -41.41 49.08 45.52
C SER A 311 -40.24 49.86 44.93
N THR A 312 -40.58 50.93 44.25
CA THR A 312 -39.73 51.98 43.68
C THR A 312 -38.75 52.55 44.70
N LYS A 313 -37.44 52.54 44.38
CA LYS A 313 -36.53 53.65 44.65
C LYS A 313 -35.58 53.79 43.47
N GLN A 314 -35.71 54.92 42.77
CA GLN A 314 -34.75 55.39 41.77
C GLN A 314 -33.41 55.60 42.48
N GLN A 315 -32.39 54.86 42.05
CA GLN A 315 -31.02 55.37 42.06
C GLN A 315 -30.54 55.42 40.62
N VAL A 316 -29.98 56.58 40.30
CA VAL A 316 -29.26 56.90 39.09
C VAL A 316 -28.10 55.91 38.98
N GLU A 317 -28.16 55.03 37.98
CA GLU A 317 -27.02 54.20 37.61
C GLU A 317 -26.75 54.41 36.12
N GLU A 318 -25.53 54.86 35.90
CA GLU A 318 -24.82 55.06 34.64
C GLU A 318 -25.01 53.85 33.72
N PRO A 319 -25.21 54.03 32.39
CA PRO A 319 -25.42 52.91 31.50
C PRO A 319 -24.13 52.11 31.35
N GLU A 320 -24.01 51.01 32.09
CA GLU A 320 -23.03 49.98 31.75
C GLU A 320 -23.28 49.51 30.32
N PRO A 321 -22.26 49.48 29.45
CA PRO A 321 -22.41 48.99 28.10
C PRO A 321 -22.76 47.51 28.15
N ALA A 322 -23.89 47.14 27.55
CA ALA A 322 -24.33 45.76 27.39
C ALA A 322 -23.15 44.85 27.00
N SER A 323 -22.80 43.92 27.88
CA SER A 323 -21.59 43.13 27.77
C SER A 323 -21.57 42.36 26.45
N SER A 324 -20.55 42.62 25.64
CA SER A 324 -20.29 41.99 24.33
C SER A 324 -20.10 40.47 24.40
N THR A 325 -20.09 39.89 25.61
CA THR A 325 -20.04 38.46 25.92
C THR A 325 -21.18 37.65 25.31
N TYR A 326 -22.40 38.21 25.17
CA TYR A 326 -23.51 37.49 24.53
C TYR A 326 -23.29 37.20 23.04
N LEU A 327 -22.47 38.02 22.34
CA LEU A 327 -22.14 37.79 20.94
C LEU A 327 -21.11 36.67 20.74
N LEU A 328 -20.19 36.46 21.68
CA LEU A 328 -19.18 35.40 21.60
C LEU A 328 -19.68 34.03 22.09
N THR A 329 -20.73 33.99 22.90
CA THR A 329 -21.27 32.76 23.50
C THR A 329 -21.60 31.66 22.47
N PRO A 330 -22.28 31.93 21.33
CA PRO A 330 -22.55 30.90 20.33
C PRO A 330 -21.29 30.40 19.61
N TYR A 331 -20.27 31.25 19.45
CA TYR A 331 -18.99 30.83 18.85
C TYR A 331 -18.18 29.93 19.79
N ILE A 332 -18.22 30.20 21.09
CA ILE A 332 -17.59 29.33 22.09
C ILE A 332 -18.32 27.99 22.16
N GLU A 333 -19.65 27.98 22.11
CA GLU A 333 -20.45 26.75 22.12
C GLU A 333 -20.19 25.89 20.87
N THR A 334 -20.13 26.51 19.67
CA THR A 334 -19.77 25.81 18.43
C THR A 334 -18.34 25.26 18.47
N LEU A 335 -17.37 26.02 19.01
CA LEU A 335 -16.00 25.53 19.18
C LEU A 335 -15.91 24.37 20.17
N LEU A 336 -16.70 24.41 21.25
CA LEU A 336 -16.75 23.35 22.26
C LEU A 336 -17.39 22.07 21.69
N THR A 337 -18.46 22.18 20.90
CA THR A 337 -19.04 21.03 20.20
C THR A 337 -18.08 20.45 19.15
N LEU A 338 -17.34 21.28 18.42
CA LEU A 338 -16.32 20.84 17.47
C LEU A 338 -15.17 20.11 18.19
N SER A 339 -14.70 20.65 19.32
CA SER A 339 -13.70 19.99 20.17
C SER A 339 -14.17 18.62 20.65
N LYS A 340 -15.43 18.49 21.07
CA LYS A 340 -16.03 17.20 21.46
C LYS A 340 -16.07 16.22 20.29
N LYS A 341 -16.47 16.66 19.08
CA LYS A 341 -16.46 15.84 17.87
C LYS A 341 -15.05 15.37 17.49
N GLN A 342 -14.06 16.28 17.56
CA GLN A 342 -12.67 15.94 17.28
C GLN A 342 -12.14 14.90 18.27
N LYS A 343 -12.44 15.04 19.57
CA LYS A 343 -12.09 14.04 20.58
C LYS A 343 -12.72 12.68 20.28
N ALA A 344 -14.02 12.66 19.96
CA ALA A 344 -14.72 11.43 19.57
C ALA A 344 -14.08 10.76 18.34
N MET A 345 -13.74 11.55 17.31
CA MET A 345 -13.06 11.06 16.11
C MET A 345 -11.66 10.51 16.41
N ILE A 346 -10.88 11.17 17.29
CA ILE A 346 -9.57 10.67 17.72
C ILE A 346 -9.73 9.35 18.47
N THR A 347 -10.70 9.23 19.37
CA THR A 347 -10.95 7.97 20.08
C THR A 347 -11.40 6.85 19.16
N GLN A 348 -12.24 7.15 18.17
CA GLN A 348 -12.66 6.17 17.15
C GLN A 348 -11.47 5.74 16.30
N LYS A 349 -10.64 6.69 15.84
CA LYS A 349 -9.42 6.38 15.08
C LYS A 349 -8.47 5.49 15.88
N ALA A 350 -8.27 5.78 17.16
CA ALA A 350 -7.44 4.96 18.04
C ALA A 350 -8.03 3.54 18.22
N HIS A 351 -9.34 3.42 18.40
CA HIS A 351 -10.02 2.13 18.47
C HIS A 351 -9.88 1.32 17.17
N VAL A 352 -10.10 1.94 16.01
CA VAL A 352 -9.92 1.28 14.70
C VAL A 352 -8.47 0.85 14.50
N ASN A 353 -7.50 1.69 14.85
CA ASN A 353 -6.08 1.35 14.68
C ASN A 353 -5.64 0.21 15.60
N THR A 354 -6.14 0.18 16.84
CA THR A 354 -5.84 -0.90 17.79
C THR A 354 -6.52 -2.21 17.42
N THR A 355 -7.76 -2.19 16.92
CA THR A 355 -8.44 -3.38 16.39
C THR A 355 -7.77 -3.90 15.13
N LEU A 356 -7.46 -3.04 14.16
CA LEU A 356 -6.70 -3.42 12.96
C LEU A 356 -5.33 -4.01 13.32
N GLY A 357 -4.61 -3.39 14.26
CA GLY A 357 -3.32 -3.89 14.71
C GLY A 357 -3.41 -5.28 15.37
N LYS A 358 -4.48 -5.55 16.13
CA LYS A 358 -4.77 -6.89 16.67
C LYS A 358 -5.05 -7.89 15.57
N GLU A 359 -5.95 -7.59 14.64
CA GLU A 359 -6.29 -8.47 13.51
C GLU A 359 -5.06 -8.79 12.64
N ILE A 360 -4.21 -7.80 12.35
CA ILE A 360 -2.96 -8.04 11.60
C ILE A 360 -2.04 -8.98 12.37
N LYS A 361 -1.90 -8.79 13.68
CA LYS A 361 -1.06 -9.65 14.53
C LYS A 361 -1.61 -11.09 14.59
N ASP A 362 -2.91 -11.24 14.80
CA ASP A 362 -3.57 -12.54 14.89
C ASP A 362 -3.47 -13.28 13.54
N ASN A 363 -3.68 -12.58 12.43
CA ASN A 363 -3.47 -13.14 11.09
C ASN A 363 -2.00 -13.53 10.86
N CYS A 364 -1.04 -12.69 11.27
CA CYS A 364 0.38 -13.01 11.17
C CYS A 364 0.78 -14.22 12.04
N GLN A 365 0.11 -14.45 13.18
CA GLN A 365 0.32 -15.65 14.00
C GLN A 365 -0.28 -16.88 13.34
N SER A 366 -1.50 -16.78 12.81
CA SER A 366 -2.15 -17.88 12.08
C SER A 366 -1.34 -18.30 10.84
N LEU A 367 -0.76 -17.36 10.11
CA LEU A 367 0.11 -17.65 8.96
C LEU A 367 1.41 -18.33 9.38
N SER A 368 1.98 -17.98 10.54
CA SER A 368 3.16 -18.68 11.05
C SER A 368 2.84 -20.11 11.52
N HIS A 369 1.67 -20.32 12.12
CA HIS A 369 1.23 -21.68 12.45
C HIS A 369 1.00 -22.51 11.18
N LEU A 370 0.35 -21.93 10.17
CA LEU A 370 0.18 -22.57 8.86
C LEU A 370 1.53 -22.86 8.19
N GLU A 371 2.51 -21.99 8.36
CA GLU A 371 3.86 -22.19 7.82
C GLU A 371 4.52 -23.41 8.45
N GLU A 372 4.43 -23.56 9.78
CA GLU A 372 4.91 -24.73 10.52
C GLU A 372 4.21 -26.03 10.13
N GLU A 373 2.91 -25.98 9.82
CA GLU A 373 2.13 -27.15 9.37
C GLU A 373 2.33 -27.48 7.88
N SER A 374 2.68 -26.51 7.06
CA SER A 374 2.77 -26.70 5.61
C SER A 374 4.05 -27.39 5.19
N GLN A 375 3.89 -28.38 4.32
CA GLN A 375 5.02 -29.00 3.61
C GLN A 375 5.36 -28.24 2.31
N LEU A 376 4.52 -27.29 1.90
CA LEU A 376 4.69 -26.54 0.65
C LEU A 376 5.89 -25.58 0.71
N LEU A 377 6.05 -24.84 1.81
CA LEU A 377 7.15 -23.89 1.97
C LEU A 377 8.52 -24.58 2.08
N PRO A 378 8.69 -25.70 2.80
CA PRO A 378 9.94 -26.45 2.80
C PRO A 378 10.25 -27.13 1.46
N SER A 379 9.26 -27.74 0.81
CA SER A 379 9.44 -28.43 -0.48
C SER A 379 9.74 -27.49 -1.63
N HIS A 380 9.14 -26.29 -1.61
CA HIS A 380 9.36 -25.24 -2.59
C HIS A 380 10.01 -24.02 -1.93
N SER A 381 11.02 -24.27 -1.08
CA SER A 381 11.77 -23.19 -0.47
C SER A 381 12.49 -22.42 -1.58
N VAL A 382 12.09 -21.17 -1.80
CA VAL A 382 12.86 -20.26 -2.63
C VAL A 382 14.09 -19.90 -1.82
N ALA A 383 15.11 -20.76 -1.86
CA ALA A 383 16.41 -20.47 -1.30
C ALA A 383 16.81 -19.07 -1.82
N PRO A 384 17.22 -18.13 -0.95
CA PRO A 384 17.66 -16.83 -1.39
C PRO A 384 18.85 -17.10 -2.30
N THR A 385 18.64 -16.94 -3.60
CA THR A 385 19.72 -17.05 -4.57
C THR A 385 20.80 -16.10 -4.09
N SER A 386 21.91 -16.70 -3.67
CA SER A 386 23.11 -16.04 -3.22
C SER A 386 23.55 -15.02 -4.28
N ARG A 387 23.04 -13.79 -4.17
CA ARG A 387 23.78 -12.62 -4.63
C ARG A 387 24.85 -12.41 -3.58
N ARG A 388 26.03 -12.94 -3.89
CA ARG A 388 27.28 -12.69 -3.20
C ARG A 388 27.34 -11.23 -2.70
N ARG A 389 27.55 -11.09 -1.39
CA ARG A 389 28.31 -10.02 -0.74
C ARG A 389 27.65 -8.62 -0.74
N SER A 390 26.85 -8.33 0.28
CA SER A 390 26.84 -7.00 0.90
C SER A 390 26.35 -7.09 2.34
N GLY A 391 27.29 -7.16 3.28
CA GLY A 391 27.04 -7.30 4.72
C GLY A 391 26.68 -5.98 5.40
N LEU A 392 25.61 -5.30 4.97
CA LEU A 392 25.11 -4.11 5.67
C LEU A 392 23.59 -3.84 5.52
N GLY A 393 22.81 -4.76 4.94
CA GLY A 393 21.38 -4.51 4.66
C GLY A 393 20.37 -5.19 5.59
N GLU A 394 20.81 -6.09 6.47
CA GLU A 394 19.90 -7.05 7.11
C GLU A 394 19.29 -6.58 8.44
N PHE A 395 19.78 -5.46 8.99
CA PHE A 395 19.30 -4.96 10.29
C PHE A 395 18.09 -4.01 10.20
N LEU A 396 17.74 -3.48 9.03
CA LEU A 396 16.67 -2.47 8.90
C LEU A 396 15.55 -2.83 7.92
N ALA A 397 15.71 -3.84 7.05
CA ALA A 397 14.65 -4.28 6.13
C ALA A 397 13.66 -5.29 6.77
N SER A 398 13.97 -5.78 7.98
CA SER A 398 13.17 -6.81 8.65
C SER A 398 11.87 -6.24 9.21
N ASP A 399 11.87 -5.01 9.73
CA ASP A 399 10.69 -4.49 10.46
C ASP A 399 9.56 -4.04 9.53
N GLU A 400 9.88 -3.50 8.34
CA GLU A 400 8.87 -2.96 7.41
C GLU A 400 8.23 -4.03 6.50
N ARG A 401 8.91 -5.17 6.29
CA ARG A 401 8.36 -6.34 5.58
C ARG A 401 7.78 -7.41 6.51
N SER A 402 7.87 -7.27 7.82
CA SER A 402 7.30 -8.22 8.80
C SER A 402 5.77 -8.19 8.91
N GLY A 403 5.10 -7.28 8.18
CA GLY A 403 3.64 -7.26 8.07
C GLY A 403 3.06 -8.45 7.30
N LEU A 404 1.74 -8.56 7.29
CA LEU A 404 0.97 -9.62 6.62
C LEU A 404 1.47 -9.92 5.19
N THR A 405 1.79 -8.89 4.41
CA THR A 405 2.27 -9.02 3.02
C THR A 405 3.60 -9.78 2.91
N GLY A 406 4.57 -9.54 3.80
CA GLY A 406 5.84 -10.25 3.73
C GLY A 406 5.72 -11.71 4.16
N LYS A 407 4.75 -12.04 5.04
CA LYS A 407 4.45 -13.43 5.38
C LYS A 407 3.70 -14.18 4.28
N VAL A 408 2.86 -13.50 3.50
CA VAL A 408 2.09 -14.13 2.40
C VAL A 408 2.93 -14.33 1.14
N GLN A 409 3.90 -13.46 0.87
CA GLN A 409 4.71 -13.51 -0.36
C GLN A 409 5.43 -14.86 -0.58
N PRO A 410 6.06 -15.50 0.43
CA PRO A 410 6.65 -16.83 0.29
C PRO A 410 5.65 -17.91 -0.14
N TRP A 411 4.40 -17.83 0.33
CA TRP A 411 3.35 -18.78 -0.05
C TRP A 411 2.95 -18.66 -1.52
N VAL A 412 2.86 -17.42 -2.03
CA VAL A 412 2.56 -17.18 -3.44
C VAL A 412 3.67 -17.75 -4.32
N LEU A 413 4.93 -17.47 -3.96
CA LEU A 413 6.08 -17.98 -4.71
C LEU A 413 6.20 -19.51 -4.63
N ALA A 414 5.94 -20.10 -3.45
CA ALA A 414 5.92 -21.55 -3.28
C ALA A 414 4.78 -22.22 -4.07
N ALA A 415 3.60 -21.59 -4.13
CA ALA A 415 2.49 -22.07 -4.94
C ALA A 415 2.79 -21.99 -6.45
N ASP A 416 3.40 -20.89 -6.91
CA ASP A 416 3.78 -20.71 -8.31
C ASP A 416 4.86 -21.72 -8.72
N SER A 417 5.86 -21.95 -7.87
CA SER A 417 6.89 -22.96 -8.13
C SER A 417 6.33 -24.39 -8.07
N ALA A 418 5.46 -24.72 -7.13
CA ALA A 418 4.75 -26.00 -7.11
C ALA A 418 3.95 -26.22 -8.40
N LYS A 419 3.28 -25.18 -8.90
CA LYS A 419 2.59 -25.22 -10.19
C LYS A 419 3.56 -25.48 -11.36
N ILE A 420 4.70 -24.81 -11.39
CA ILE A 420 5.69 -25.02 -12.45
C ILE A 420 6.25 -26.45 -12.39
N THR A 421 6.68 -26.92 -11.22
CA THR A 421 7.23 -28.29 -11.07
C THR A 421 6.22 -29.38 -11.45
N THR A 422 4.94 -29.19 -11.15
CA THR A 422 3.90 -30.15 -11.56
C THR A 422 3.68 -30.13 -13.08
N LEU A 423 3.74 -28.96 -13.72
CA LEU A 423 3.68 -28.86 -15.17
C LEU A 423 4.91 -29.47 -15.85
N GLU A 424 6.10 -29.23 -15.31
CA GLU A 424 7.36 -29.83 -15.79
C GLU A 424 7.31 -31.36 -15.67
N ASN A 425 6.92 -31.89 -14.51
CA ASN A 425 6.77 -33.35 -14.34
C ASN A 425 5.76 -33.96 -15.33
N VAL A 426 4.64 -33.28 -15.60
CA VAL A 426 3.68 -33.77 -16.60
C VAL A 426 4.27 -33.72 -18.01
N ALA A 427 5.00 -32.66 -18.35
CA ALA A 427 5.69 -32.56 -19.63
C ALA A 427 6.74 -33.66 -19.81
N GLU A 428 7.57 -33.92 -18.80
CA GLU A 428 8.57 -35.00 -18.81
C GLU A 428 7.92 -36.39 -18.97
N GLN A 429 6.77 -36.64 -18.33
CA GLN A 429 6.03 -37.90 -18.49
C GLN A 429 5.41 -38.05 -19.88
N ILE A 430 4.96 -36.94 -20.49
CA ILE A 430 4.44 -36.94 -21.87
C ILE A 430 5.58 -37.20 -22.86
N GLU A 431 6.72 -36.53 -22.71
CA GLU A 431 7.91 -36.76 -23.53
C GLU A 431 8.44 -38.19 -23.38
N GLY A 432 8.51 -38.70 -22.15
CA GLY A 432 8.87 -40.10 -21.89
C GLY A 432 7.88 -41.09 -22.51
N GLY A 433 6.59 -40.79 -22.47
CA GLY A 433 5.54 -41.58 -23.12
C GLY A 433 5.66 -41.55 -24.65
N GLN A 434 5.99 -40.39 -25.23
CA GLN A 434 6.22 -40.25 -26.67
C GLN A 434 7.45 -41.03 -27.11
N LEU A 435 8.58 -40.93 -26.39
CA LEU A 435 9.79 -41.70 -26.67
C LEU A 435 9.53 -43.21 -26.55
N ALA A 436 8.74 -43.64 -25.56
CA ALA A 436 8.35 -45.04 -25.43
C ALA A 436 7.47 -45.51 -26.60
N LEU A 437 6.57 -44.66 -27.10
CA LEU A 437 5.75 -44.93 -28.27
C LEU A 437 6.62 -45.02 -29.54
N GLU A 438 7.50 -44.06 -29.77
CA GLU A 438 8.45 -44.05 -30.89
C GLU A 438 9.33 -45.30 -30.87
N ASN A 439 9.88 -45.68 -29.71
CA ASN A 439 10.63 -46.93 -29.56
C ASN A 439 9.75 -48.15 -29.88
N SER A 440 8.51 -48.19 -29.40
CA SER A 440 7.59 -49.30 -29.72
C SER A 440 7.26 -49.37 -31.21
N MET A 441 7.11 -48.22 -31.87
CA MET A 441 6.85 -48.12 -33.31
C MET A 441 8.05 -48.59 -34.12
N GLN A 442 9.27 -48.20 -33.74
CA GLN A 442 10.50 -48.70 -34.33
C GLN A 442 10.61 -50.22 -34.16
N THR A 443 10.35 -50.76 -32.97
CA THR A 443 10.37 -52.22 -32.77
C THR A 443 9.30 -52.94 -33.60
N LEU A 444 8.14 -52.33 -33.83
CA LEU A 444 7.10 -52.88 -34.71
C LEU A 444 7.55 -52.86 -36.17
N GLN A 445 8.20 -51.79 -36.63
CA GLN A 445 8.78 -51.72 -37.97
C GLN A 445 9.88 -52.77 -38.17
N GLU A 446 10.76 -52.97 -37.17
CA GLU A 446 11.77 -54.03 -37.20
C GLU A 446 11.13 -55.43 -37.26
N ILE A 447 10.05 -55.66 -36.50
CA ILE A 447 9.29 -56.91 -36.58
C ILE A 447 8.66 -57.08 -37.97
N ASP A 448 8.13 -56.01 -38.55
CA ASP A 448 7.50 -56.05 -39.89
C ASP A 448 8.52 -56.34 -41.01
N GLN A 449 9.72 -55.77 -40.88
CA GLN A 449 10.89 -56.11 -41.71
C GLN A 449 11.28 -57.59 -41.59
N LEU A 450 11.29 -58.14 -40.37
CA LEU A 450 11.56 -59.56 -40.15
C LEU A 450 10.45 -60.48 -40.66
N LEU A 451 9.20 -59.99 -40.71
CA LEU A 451 8.06 -60.69 -41.31
C LEU A 451 8.00 -60.52 -42.84
N GLY A 452 8.88 -59.71 -43.43
CA GLY A 452 8.99 -59.53 -44.88
C GLY A 452 7.83 -58.76 -45.51
N GLN A 453 7.16 -57.88 -44.74
CA GLN A 453 6.06 -57.04 -45.28
C GLN A 453 6.57 -55.74 -45.94
N ASP A 454 7.85 -55.39 -45.75
CA ASP A 454 8.42 -54.11 -46.21
C ASP A 454 8.69 -54.01 -47.73
N GLU A 455 8.50 -55.08 -48.52
CA GLU A 455 8.68 -55.01 -49.98
C GLU A 455 7.40 -54.63 -50.77
N ALA A 456 6.30 -54.23 -50.11
CA ALA A 456 5.05 -53.91 -50.82
C ALA A 456 4.53 -52.48 -50.63
N ALA A 457 5.15 -51.64 -49.78
CA ALA A 457 4.61 -50.32 -49.43
C ALA A 457 5.40 -49.11 -49.94
N GLU A 458 6.60 -49.28 -50.53
CA GLU A 458 7.39 -48.15 -51.06
C GLU A 458 7.02 -47.71 -52.50
N GLU A 459 6.02 -48.31 -53.15
CA GLU A 459 5.61 -47.92 -54.53
C GLU A 459 4.34 -47.05 -54.64
N GLU A 460 3.67 -46.67 -53.53
CA GLU A 460 2.43 -45.85 -53.60
C GLU A 460 2.50 -44.51 -52.83
N GLU A 461 3.65 -43.85 -52.78
CA GLU A 461 3.72 -42.41 -52.43
C GLU A 461 4.23 -41.55 -53.59
N THR A 462 3.44 -41.50 -54.67
CA THR A 462 3.39 -40.30 -55.51
C THR A 462 1.93 -39.95 -55.82
N GLN A 463 1.55 -38.72 -55.47
CA GLN A 463 0.26 -38.03 -55.76
C GLN A 463 -0.92 -38.29 -54.81
N ALA A 464 -1.12 -37.36 -53.87
CA ALA A 464 -2.25 -36.43 -53.82
C ALA A 464 -2.24 -35.76 -52.43
N ASP A 465 -1.89 -34.50 -52.31
CA ASP A 465 -2.68 -33.31 -52.63
C ASP A 465 -3.05 -32.63 -51.31
N THR A 466 -2.83 -31.34 -51.31
CA THR A 466 -3.14 -30.39 -50.24
C THR A 466 -4.63 -30.37 -49.98
N THR A 467 -5.06 -30.48 -48.71
CA THR A 467 -6.02 -29.59 -48.02
C THR A 467 -6.60 -30.27 -46.77
N ASP A 468 -6.91 -29.41 -45.79
CA ASP A 468 -7.88 -29.59 -44.69
C ASP A 468 -7.32 -29.85 -43.29
N ASP A 469 -7.13 -28.70 -42.65
CA ASP A 469 -7.30 -28.43 -41.22
C ASP A 469 -8.54 -29.10 -40.59
N ASP A 470 -8.45 -29.26 -39.27
CA ASP A 470 -9.57 -29.35 -38.31
C ASP A 470 -10.54 -30.55 -38.43
N VAL A 471 -10.17 -31.68 -37.84
CA VAL A 471 -11.18 -32.61 -37.28
C VAL A 471 -10.62 -33.25 -36.00
N TRP A 472 -11.48 -33.36 -34.97
CA TRP A 472 -11.32 -34.14 -33.73
C TRP A 472 -10.97 -33.38 -32.43
N LEU A 473 -11.75 -32.34 -32.14
CA LEU A 473 -12.37 -32.18 -30.82
C LEU A 473 -13.82 -32.67 -30.91
N GLU A 474 -14.13 -33.90 -30.47
CA GLU A 474 -15.39 -34.16 -29.74
C GLU A 474 -15.43 -35.54 -29.09
N ALA A 475 -15.77 -35.52 -27.80
CA ALA A 475 -16.04 -36.66 -26.96
C ALA A 475 -17.49 -37.14 -27.13
N GLY A 476 -17.70 -38.45 -27.24
CA GLY A 476 -19.05 -39.02 -27.15
C GLY A 476 -19.15 -40.51 -27.49
N PRO A 477 -19.68 -41.37 -26.60
CA PRO A 477 -19.63 -42.83 -26.74
C PRO A 477 -20.88 -43.39 -27.43
N LYS A 478 -20.76 -44.53 -28.15
CA LYS A 478 -21.82 -45.55 -28.35
C LYS A 478 -21.35 -46.79 -29.14
N SER A 479 -21.31 -47.91 -28.39
CA SER A 479 -21.69 -49.32 -28.65
C SER A 479 -21.64 -49.97 -30.06
N PRO A 480 -21.51 -51.32 -30.11
CA PRO A 480 -21.01 -52.07 -31.26
C PRO A 480 -22.12 -52.69 -32.12
N SER A 481 -21.84 -52.94 -33.40
CA SER A 481 -22.18 -54.17 -34.14
C SER A 481 -22.07 -53.94 -35.66
N LYS A 482 -21.30 -54.78 -36.35
CA LYS A 482 -21.85 -55.78 -37.28
C LYS A 482 -20.74 -56.56 -37.98
N ALA A 483 -21.09 -57.80 -38.25
CA ALA A 483 -20.25 -58.87 -38.72
C ALA A 483 -20.06 -58.89 -40.25
N ARG A 484 -18.96 -59.54 -40.63
CA ARG A 484 -18.73 -60.38 -41.82
C ARG A 484 -18.86 -59.71 -43.20
N ARG A 485 -17.78 -59.81 -43.98
CA ARG A 485 -17.67 -60.84 -45.04
C ARG A 485 -16.21 -61.08 -45.43
N HIS A 486 -15.85 -62.36 -45.45
CA HIS A 486 -14.67 -62.92 -46.11
C HIS A 486 -14.71 -62.58 -47.60
N THR A 487 -13.59 -62.10 -48.13
CA THR A 487 -13.20 -62.35 -49.53
C THR A 487 -11.75 -62.81 -49.56
N GLU A 488 -11.63 -64.08 -49.87
CA GLU A 488 -10.46 -64.87 -50.18
C GLU A 488 -9.67 -64.23 -51.34
N LYS A 489 -8.38 -63.93 -51.11
CA LYS A 489 -7.43 -63.71 -52.21
C LYS A 489 -6.10 -64.38 -51.88
N ARG A 490 -5.89 -65.48 -52.62
CA ARG A 490 -4.62 -66.08 -53.06
C ARG A 490 -3.36 -65.52 -52.41
N ILE A 491 -2.81 -66.33 -51.52
CA ILE A 491 -1.44 -66.26 -51.02
C ILE A 491 -0.52 -66.62 -52.20
N THR A 492 0.15 -65.63 -52.78
CA THR A 492 1.46 -65.83 -53.41
C THR A 492 2.48 -65.82 -52.28
N GLU A 493 3.20 -66.92 -52.12
CA GLU A 493 4.18 -67.15 -51.06
C GLU A 493 5.21 -66.01 -50.98
N PRO A 494 5.27 -65.24 -49.87
CA PRO A 494 6.49 -64.55 -49.52
C PRO A 494 7.47 -65.60 -48.98
N ARG A 495 8.70 -65.54 -49.47
CA ARG A 495 9.77 -66.46 -49.12
C ARG A 495 10.14 -66.24 -47.66
N ASP A 496 9.55 -67.07 -46.81
CA ASP A 496 9.67 -67.02 -45.35
C ASP A 496 11.15 -67.13 -44.96
N ALA A 497 11.70 -66.07 -44.36
CA ALA A 497 13.10 -66.00 -43.90
C ALA A 497 13.43 -67.07 -42.84
N TRP A 498 12.41 -67.68 -42.26
CA TRP A 498 12.50 -68.78 -41.30
C TRP A 498 12.72 -70.16 -41.93
N SER A 499 12.62 -70.30 -43.25
CA SER A 499 12.85 -71.58 -43.96
C SER A 499 14.33 -72.03 -43.97
N SER A 500 15.29 -71.16 -43.65
CA SER A 500 16.71 -71.53 -43.54
C SER A 500 17.12 -72.04 -42.15
N LEU A 501 16.21 -72.00 -41.17
CA LEU A 501 16.46 -72.44 -39.80
C LEU A 501 15.83 -73.81 -39.51
N GLN A 502 15.81 -74.73 -40.48
CA GLN A 502 15.60 -76.15 -40.18
C GLN A 502 16.95 -76.77 -39.81
N GLY A 503 17.15 -76.95 -38.49
CA GLY A 503 18.32 -77.59 -37.92
C GLY A 503 18.46 -79.05 -38.36
N ASN A 504 19.58 -79.38 -38.99
CA ASN A 504 20.07 -80.75 -39.11
C ASN A 504 20.49 -81.27 -37.73
N LEU A 505 19.53 -81.71 -36.92
CA LEU A 505 19.79 -82.67 -35.84
C LEU A 505 19.87 -84.06 -36.45
N GLY A 506 21.04 -84.37 -37.02
CA GLY A 506 21.37 -85.69 -37.54
C GLY A 506 21.45 -86.72 -36.40
N LEU A 507 20.46 -87.61 -36.36
CA LEU A 507 20.52 -88.91 -35.70
C LEU A 507 21.70 -89.72 -36.29
N ILE A 508 22.79 -89.86 -35.54
CA ILE A 508 23.79 -90.91 -35.79
C ILE A 508 23.39 -92.12 -34.94
N GLY A 509 22.76 -93.10 -35.58
CA GLY A 509 22.42 -94.39 -34.99
C GLY A 509 22.18 -95.44 -36.06
N GLN A 510 23.08 -96.44 -36.11
CA GLN A 510 22.97 -97.76 -36.77
C GLN A 510 22.89 -97.73 -38.31
N GLY A 511 23.49 -98.64 -39.08
CA GLY A 511 24.15 -99.92 -38.86
C GLY A 511 24.49 -100.52 -40.24
N ASP A 512 24.90 -101.80 -40.23
CA ASP A 512 25.27 -102.69 -41.36
C ASP A 512 26.70 -102.56 -41.90
N THR A 513 27.64 -103.47 -41.58
CA THR A 513 27.78 -104.90 -41.95
C THR A 513 27.89 -105.17 -43.45
N ALA A 514 29.09 -105.57 -43.92
CA ALA A 514 29.38 -106.93 -44.45
C ALA A 514 30.66 -106.97 -45.32
N GLN A 515 31.56 -107.93 -44.97
CA GLN A 515 32.44 -108.81 -45.78
C GLN A 515 33.44 -108.17 -46.79
N ASP A 516 34.72 -108.54 -46.87
CA ASP A 516 35.47 -109.78 -46.58
C ASP A 516 36.78 -109.53 -45.80
#